data_AF-A0A355UQJ9-F1
#
_entry.id   AF-A0A355UQJ9-F1
#
_cell.length_a   1.000
_cell.length_b   1.000
_cell.length_c   1.000
_cell.angle_alpha   90.00
_cell.angle_beta   90.00
_cell.angle_gamma   90.00
#
_symmetry.space_group_name_H-M   'P 1'
#
loop_
_entity.id
_entity.type
_entity.pdbx_description
1 polymer ?
#
loop_
_entity_poly.entity_id
_entity_poly.type
_entity_poly.pdbx_seq_one_letter_code
_entity_poly.pdbx_strand_id
1 'polypeptide(L)' 'MTGKEMVKLLKKSGWTEVRVSGSHHILVRGDQEMSVPIHANRDLPTGTEQQLLKKAGLK' A
#
# COMPACT_ATOMS: atom_id res chain seq x y z
N MET A 1 9.04 -5.45 3.67
CA MET A 1 8.81 -4.03 4.03
C MET A 1 7.56 -3.91 4.87
N THR A 2 7.52 -2.95 5.78
CA THR A 2 6.33 -2.67 6.59
C THR A 2 5.22 -2.04 5.74
N GLY A 3 3.97 -2.12 6.20
CA GLY A 3 2.86 -1.45 5.54
C GLY A 3 3.06 0.08 5.44
N LYS A 4 3.72 0.69 6.43
CA LYS A 4 4.05 2.13 6.40
C LYS A 4 5.02 2.48 5.28
N GLU A 5 6.03 1.63 5.06
CA GLU A 5 6.99 1.80 3.96
C GLU A 5 6.32 1.62 2.60
N MET A 6 5.42 0.64 2.48
CA MET A 6 4.62 0.45 1.27
C MET A 6 3.77 1.68 0.95
N VAL A 7 3.03 2.22 1.93
CA VAL A 7 2.24 3.46 1.74
C VAL A 7 3.14 4.62 1.32
N LYS A 8 4.32 4.78 1.93
CA LYS A 8 5.28 5.84 1.57
C LYS A 8 5.81 5.66 0.15
N LEU A 9 6.09 4.43 -0.27
CA LEU A 9 6.52 4.10 -1.63
C LEU A 9 5.42 4.44 -2.64
N LEU A 10 4.19 3.98 -2.41
CA LEU A 10 3.05 4.25 -3.28
C LEU A 10 2.78 5.76 -3.41
N LYS A 11 2.85 6.52 -2.31
CA LYS A 11 2.71 7.98 -2.35
C LYS A 11 3.76 8.65 -3.24
N LYS A 12 5.02 8.18 -3.20
CA LYS A 12 6.08 8.65 -4.11
C LYS A 12 5.82 8.27 -5.57
N SER A 13 5.10 7.18 -5.81
CA SER A 13 4.70 6.70 -7.14
C SER A 13 3.36 7.29 -7.64
N GLY A 14 2.90 8.38 -7.04
CA GLY A 14 1.71 9.13 -7.47
C GLY A 14 0.38 8.62 -6.91
N TRP A 15 0.40 7.71 -5.93
CA TRP A 15 -0.82 7.31 -5.23
C TRP A 15 -1.19 8.31 -4.13
N THR A 16 -2.49 8.54 -3.94
CA THR A 16 -3.00 9.42 -2.88
C THR A 16 -3.80 8.60 -1.88
N GLU A 17 -3.51 8.76 -0.59
CA GLU A 17 -4.29 8.13 0.47
C GLU A 17 -5.60 8.89 0.69
N VAL A 18 -6.73 8.19 0.57
CA VAL A 18 -8.06 8.80 0.60
C VAL A 18 -8.88 8.39 1.81
N ARG A 19 -8.60 7.23 2.40
CA ARG A 19 -9.34 6.71 3.54
C ARG A 19 -8.47 5.81 4.39
N VAL A 20 -8.64 5.89 5.70
CA VAL A 20 -8.06 4.93 6.66
C VAL A 20 -9.18 4.31 7.48
N SER A 21 -9.20 2.99 7.56
CA SER A 21 -10.17 2.22 8.35
C SER A 21 -9.44 1.19 9.18
N GLY A 22 -9.30 1.45 10.49
CA GLY A 22 -8.44 0.65 11.36
C GLY A 22 -7.00 0.67 10.87
N SER A 23 -6.42 -0.51 10.62
CA SER A 23 -5.06 -0.66 10.08
C SER A 23 -4.98 -0.63 8.56
N HIS A 24 -6.10 -0.50 7.85
CA HIS A 24 -6.13 -0.49 6.39
C HIS A 24 -6.11 0.92 5.83
N HIS A 25 -5.09 1.21 5.03
CA HIS A 25 -4.91 2.47 4.32
C HIS A 25 -5.34 2.29 2.87
N ILE A 26 -6.33 3.07 2.43
CA ILE A 26 -6.84 3.05 1.06
C ILE A 26 -6.18 4.16 0.26
N LEU A 27 -5.52 3.78 -0.83
CA LEU A 27 -4.86 4.69 -1.76
C LEU A 27 -5.50 4.60 -3.15
N VAL A 28 -5.51 5.71 -3.86
CA VAL A 28 -6.01 5.80 -5.24
C VAL A 28 -4.98 6.43 -6.18
N ARG A 29 -5.01 6.03 -7.46
CA ARG A 29 -4.27 6.65 -8.55
C ARG A 29 -5.10 6.55 -9.83
N GLY A 30 -5.68 7.67 -10.27
CA GLY A 30 -6.70 7.65 -11.33
C GLY A 30 -7.89 6.80 -10.89
N ASP A 31 -8.30 5.85 -11.73
CA ASP A 31 -9.41 4.92 -11.45
C ASP A 31 -8.97 3.68 -10.64
N GLN A 32 -7.70 3.58 -10.23
CA GLN A 32 -7.19 2.45 -9.45
C GLN A 32 -7.31 2.73 -7.95
N GLU A 33 -7.84 1.76 -7.18
CA GLU A 33 -7.86 1.76 -5.72
C GLU A 33 -7.05 0.58 -5.16
N MET A 34 -6.35 0.80 -4.04
CA MET A 34 -5.55 -0.20 -3.35
C MET A 34 -5.68 -0.08 -1.83
N SER A 35 -5.91 -1.21 -1.16
CA SER A 35 -5.87 -1.30 0.31
C SER A 35 -4.52 -1.85 0.77
N VAL A 36 -3.84 -1.13 1.66
CA VAL A 36 -2.57 -1.54 2.26
C VAL A 36 -2.79 -1.79 3.77
N PRO A 37 -2.61 -3.02 4.26
CA PRO A 37 -2.66 -3.30 5.69
C PRO A 37 -1.37 -2.82 6.39
N ILE A 38 -1.51 -2.21 7.56
CA ILE A 38 -0.38 -1.81 8.42
C ILE A 38 -0.39 -2.59 9.73
N HIS A 39 0.52 -3.55 9.87
CA HIS A 39 0.68 -4.37 11.08
C HIS A 39 1.69 -3.76 12.07
N ALA A 40 1.46 -2.49 12.47
CA ALA A 40 2.33 -1.72 13.36
C ALA A 40 3.80 -1.66 12.88
N ASN A 41 4.69 -2.46 13.48
CA ASN A 41 6.12 -2.54 13.17
C ASN A 41 6.51 -3.88 12.50
N ARG A 42 5.53 -4.68 12.05
CA ARG A 42 5.77 -5.93 11.33
C ARG A 42 5.78 -5.69 9.82
N ASP A 43 6.59 -6.50 9.15
CA ASP A 43 6.60 -6.58 7.70
C ASP A 43 5.27 -7.11 7.16
N LEU A 44 4.95 -6.70 5.94
CA LEU A 44 3.93 -7.33 5.14
C LEU A 44 4.34 -8.79 4.85
N PRO A 45 3.40 -9.75 4.88
CA PRO A 45 3.67 -11.07 4.34
C PRO A 45 4.15 -10.96 2.89
N THR A 46 5.14 -11.77 2.49
CA THR A 46 5.75 -11.70 1.16
C THR A 46 4.72 -11.72 0.04
N GLY A 47 3.69 -12.56 0.14
CA GLY A 47 2.61 -12.61 -0.85
C GLY A 47 1.83 -11.29 -0.97
N THR A 48 1.54 -10.64 0.15
CA THR A 48 0.86 -9.33 0.18
C THR A 48 1.75 -8.25 -0.42
N GLU A 49 3.02 -8.19 -0.01
CA GLU A 49 3.98 -7.23 -0.55
C GLU A 49 4.08 -7.34 -2.08
N GLN A 50 4.29 -8.55 -2.60
CA GLN A 50 4.42 -8.81 -4.03
C GLN A 50 3.15 -8.44 -4.80
N GLN A 51 1.98 -8.77 -4.26
CA GLN A 51 0.70 -8.40 -4.90
C GLN A 51 0.51 -6.89 -4.98
N LEU A 52 0.85 -6.16 -3.92
CA LEU A 52 0.73 -4.69 -3.90
C LEU A 52 1.72 -4.04 -4.89
N LEU A 53 2.97 -4.49 -4.92
CA LEU A 53 3.97 -3.99 -5.87
C LEU A 53 3.56 -4.24 -7.32
N LYS A 54 3.07 -5.44 -7.63
CA LYS A 54 2.58 -5.79 -8.97
C LYS A 54 1.40 -4.92 -9.38
N LYS A 55 0.41 -4.76 -8.49
CA LYS A 55 -0.75 -3.88 -8.75
C LYS A 55 -0.33 -2.41 -8.94
N ALA A 56 0.72 -1.97 -8.25
CA ALA A 56 1.27 -0.62 -8.38
C ALA A 56 2.11 -0.42 -9.65
N GLY A 57 2.45 -1.49 -10.38
CA GLY A 57 3.36 -1.46 -11.53
C GLY A 57 4.82 -1.23 -11.13
N LEU A 58 5.19 -1.62 -9.91
CA LEU A 58 6.54 -1.46 -9.36
C LEU A 58 7.36 -2.76 -9.39
N LYS A 59 6.75 -3.87 -9.82
CA LYS A 59 7.39 -5.16 -10.02
C LYS A 59 6.59 -6.04 -10.99
#